data_AF-A0AB36YJQ4-F1
#
_entry.id   AF-A0AB36YJQ4-F1
#
_cell.length_a   1.000
_cell.length_b   1.000
_cell.length_c   1.000
_cell.angle_alpha   90.00
_cell.angle_beta   90.00
_cell.angle_gamma   90.00
#
_symmetry.space_group_name_H-M   'P 1'
#
loop_
_entity.id
_entity.type
_entity.pdbx_description
1 polymer ?
#
loop_
_entity_poly.entity_id
_entity_poly.type
_entity_poly.pdbx_seq_one_letter_code
_entity_poly.pdbx_strand_id
1 'polypeptide(L)'
;HELKVDCVFGTRFHRKSKIYDYPWMKLMINRMANFFIRVVFGLRYNDVTNAFKMYRAYVIQGTRPFLSPHFNLTVELPLKAIVRGYS
;
A
#
# COMPACT_ATOMS: atom_id res chain seq x y z
N HIS A 1 23.38 0.69 7.70
CA HIS A 1 22.60 1.88 7.31
C HIS A 1 21.14 1.63 7.66
N GLU A 2 20.67 2.16 8.79
CA GLU A 2 19.23 2.15 9.09
C GLU A 2 18.55 3.21 8.24
N LEU A 3 17.64 2.79 7.36
CA LEU A 3 16.75 3.71 6.66
C LEU A 3 15.68 4.15 7.67
N LYS A 4 15.74 5.41 8.11
CA LYS A 4 14.67 6.04 8.91
C LYS A 4 13.47 6.34 8.01
N VAL A 5 12.66 5.32 7.77
CA VAL A 5 11.39 5.43 7.04
C VAL A 5 10.21 5.44 8.02
N ASP A 6 9.16 6.15 7.65
CA ASP A 6 7.93 6.32 8.43
C ASP A 6 6.92 5.22 8.08
N CYS A 7 6.93 4.79 6.81
CA CYS A 7 6.07 3.74 6.27
C CYS A 7 6.88 2.71 5.46
N VAL A 8 6.55 1.42 5.61
CA VAL A 8 7.11 0.33 4.81
C VAL A 8 5.97 -0.42 4.13
N PHE A 9 6.00 -0.48 2.79
CA PHE A 9 4.99 -1.16 2.00
C PHE A 9 5.58 -2.40 1.32
N GLY A 10 5.10 -3.58 1.69
CA GLY A 10 5.58 -4.83 1.10
C GLY A 10 4.94 -5.07 -0.27
N THR A 11 5.72 -5.21 -1.34
CA THR A 11 5.20 -5.48 -2.68
C THR A 11 5.34 -6.96 -3.06
N ARG A 12 4.25 -7.57 -3.55
CA ARG A 12 4.26 -8.94 -4.10
C ARG A 12 4.78 -8.98 -5.54
N PHE A 13 5.03 -7.83 -6.15
CA PHE A 13 5.45 -7.69 -7.55
C PHE A 13 6.92 -7.24 -7.70
N HIS A 14 7.73 -7.39 -6.65
CA HIS A 14 9.16 -7.16 -6.77
C HIS A 14 9.80 -8.17 -7.74
N ARG A 15 10.89 -7.79 -8.42
CA ARG A 15 11.57 -8.67 -9.39
C ARG A 15 12.12 -9.99 -8.80
N LYS A 16 12.12 -10.11 -7.45
CA LYS A 16 12.55 -11.29 -6.68
C LYS A 16 11.41 -12.01 -5.94
N SER A 17 10.17 -11.52 -5.98
CA SER A 17 9.07 -12.20 -5.28
C SER A 17 8.58 -13.40 -6.09
N LYS A 18 8.61 -14.58 -5.46
CA LYS A 18 8.04 -15.81 -6.01
C LYS A 18 6.62 -15.95 -5.48
N ILE A 19 5.66 -15.95 -6.39
CA ILE A 19 4.25 -16.18 -6.04
C ILE A 19 3.96 -17.65 -6.36
N TYR A 20 3.74 -18.45 -5.32
CA TYR A 20 3.40 -19.87 -5.45
C TYR A 20 1.87 -20.02 -5.46
N ASP A 21 1.34 -20.86 -6.36
CA ASP A 21 -0.09 -21.21 -6.48
C ASP A 21 -1.10 -20.06 -6.66
N TYR A 22 -0.70 -18.97 -7.33
CA TYR A 22 -1.65 -17.91 -7.71
C TYR A 22 -2.21 -18.12 -9.12
N PRO A 23 -3.54 -18.20 -9.30
CA PRO A 23 -4.15 -18.19 -10.63
C PRO A 23 -3.74 -16.92 -11.39
N TRP A 24 -3.19 -17.09 -12.59
CA TRP A 24 -2.68 -16.01 -13.43
C TRP A 24 -3.72 -14.91 -13.70
N MET A 25 -4.99 -15.27 -13.86
CA MET A 25 -6.09 -14.32 -14.05
C MET A 25 -6.33 -13.45 -12.80
N LYS A 26 -6.30 -14.05 -11.60
CA LYS A 26 -6.43 -13.33 -10.32
C LYS A 26 -5.25 -12.37 -10.10
N LEU A 27 -4.05 -12.78 -10.53
CA LEU A 27 -2.86 -11.93 -10.50
C LEU A 27 -3.00 -10.73 -11.45
N MET A 28 -3.50 -10.95 -12.66
CA MET A 28 -3.70 -9.89 -13.66
C MET A 28 -4.74 -8.87 -13.20
N ILE A 29 -5.88 -9.33 -12.66
CA ILE A 29 -6.91 -8.46 -12.09
C ILE A 29 -6.35 -7.64 -10.92
N ASN A 30 -5.60 -8.26 -9.99
CA ASN A 30 -4.96 -7.54 -8.90
C ASN A 30 -3.95 -6.50 -9.41
N ARG A 31 -3.22 -6.79 -10.48
CA ARG A 31 -2.26 -5.84 -11.08
C ARG A 31 -2.98 -4.65 -11.72
N MET A 32 -4.09 -4.90 -12.43
CA MET A 32 -4.90 -3.84 -13.03
C MET A 32 -5.58 -2.97 -11.97
N ALA A 33 -6.16 -3.56 -10.93
CA ALA A 33 -6.76 -2.80 -9.83
C ALA A 33 -5.72 -1.93 -9.10
N ASN A 34 -4.53 -2.49 -8.83
CA ASN A 34 -3.43 -1.73 -8.24
C ASN A 34 -2.95 -0.60 -9.15
N PHE A 35 -2.86 -0.83 -10.47
CA PHE A 35 -2.50 0.20 -11.44
C PHE A 35 -3.56 1.31 -11.52
N PHE A 36 -4.84 0.95 -11.52
CA PHE A 36 -5.94 1.89 -11.52
C PHE A 36 -5.90 2.81 -10.29
N ILE A 37 -5.78 2.22 -9.08
CA ILE A 37 -5.64 2.98 -7.83
C ILE A 37 -4.39 3.87 -7.88
N ARG A 38 -3.28 3.35 -8.40
CA ARG A 38 -2.04 4.11 -8.55
C ARG A 38 -2.21 5.36 -9.42
N VAL A 39 -2.92 5.23 -10.54
CA VAL A 39 -3.18 6.33 -11.47
C VAL A 39 -4.17 7.33 -10.87
N VAL A 40 -5.28 6.86 -10.30
CA VAL A 40 -6.33 7.72 -9.72
C VAL A 40 -5.79 8.54 -8.53
N PHE A 41 -4.95 7.94 -7.69
CA PHE A 41 -4.45 8.57 -6.47
C PHE A 41 -3.00 9.08 -6.58
N GLY A 42 -2.37 8.98 -7.76
CA GLY A 42 -1.00 9.44 -7.98
C GLY A 42 0.05 8.75 -7.11
N LEU A 43 -0.20 7.50 -6.68
CA LEU A 43 0.67 6.81 -5.74
C LEU A 43 1.97 6.34 -6.41
N ARG A 44 3.09 6.39 -5.68
CA ARG A 44 4.36 5.78 -6.14
C ARG A 44 4.39 4.26 -5.95
N TYR A 45 3.53 3.76 -5.06
CA TYR A 45 3.46 2.35 -4.68
C TYR A 45 2.55 1.55 -5.61
N ASN A 46 2.96 0.32 -5.93
CA ASN A 46 2.38 -0.51 -7.00
C ASN A 46 1.58 -1.73 -6.52
N ASP A 47 1.45 -1.94 -5.21
CA ASP A 47 0.69 -3.05 -4.62
C ASP A 47 -0.20 -2.57 -3.46
N VAL A 48 -0.99 -1.53 -3.74
CA VAL A 48 -1.86 -0.81 -2.79
C VAL A 48 -2.87 -1.75 -2.11
N THR A 49 -3.32 -2.81 -2.79
CA THR A 49 -4.25 -3.80 -2.23
C THR A 49 -3.60 -4.82 -1.30
N ASN A 50 -2.27 -4.79 -1.13
CA ASN A 50 -1.63 -5.62 -0.13
C ASN A 50 -1.91 -5.08 1.28
N ALA A 51 -2.34 -5.96 2.18
CA ALA A 51 -2.54 -5.61 3.59
C ALA A 51 -1.22 -5.57 4.38
N PHE A 52 -0.13 -6.12 3.82
CA PHE A 52 1.18 -6.14 4.48
C PHE A 52 1.88 -4.78 4.40
N LYS A 53 1.55 -3.90 5.34
CA LYS A 53 2.09 -2.55 5.46
C LYS A 53 2.45 -2.28 6.91
N MET A 54 3.63 -1.70 7.12
CA MET A 54 4.10 -1.25 8.43
C MET A 54 4.11 0.26 8.46
N TYR A 55 3.62 0.81 9.58
CA TYR A 55 3.59 2.24 9.85
C TYR A 55 4.17 2.47 11.24
N ARG A 56 4.93 3.54 11.43
CA ARG A 56 5.31 3.97 12.77
C ARG A 56 4.07 4.44 13.55
N ALA A 57 4.10 4.29 14.87
CA ALA A 57 2.98 4.62 15.74
C ALA A 57 2.50 6.07 15.56
N TYR A 58 3.41 7.04 15.40
CA TYR A 58 3.03 8.44 15.16
C TYR A 58 2.37 8.67 13.80
N VAL A 59 2.67 7.86 12.77
CA VAL A 59 1.99 7.94 11.48
C VAL A 59 0.54 7.51 11.62
N ILE A 60 0.28 6.44 12.39
CA ILE A 60 -1.09 5.98 12.67
C ILE A 60 -1.86 7.03 13.46
N GLN A 61 -1.24 7.67 14.46
CA GLN A 61 -1.89 8.75 15.21
C GLN A 61 -2.13 9.96 14.33
N GLY A 62 -1.12 10.37 13.56
CA GLY A 62 -1.18 11.49 12.64
C GLY A 62 -2.10 11.26 11.45
N THR A 63 -2.54 10.04 11.17
CA THR A 63 -3.48 9.72 10.06
C THR A 63 -4.95 9.72 10.47
N ARG A 64 -5.27 9.83 11.77
CA ARG A 64 -6.64 9.93 12.29
C ARG A 64 -7.36 11.22 11.84
N PRO A 65 -8.71 11.24 11.86
CA PRO A 65 -9.62 10.10 12.06
C PRO A 65 -9.67 9.20 10.83
N PHE A 66 -9.92 7.89 11.02
CA PHE A 66 -10.16 6.95 9.92
C PHE A 66 -11.64 6.97 9.59
N LEU A 67 -11.98 7.31 8.34
CA LEU A 67 -13.37 7.45 7.91
C LEU A 67 -13.89 6.17 7.25
N SER A 68 -12.99 5.30 6.80
CA SER A 68 -13.38 4.20 5.93
C SER A 68 -13.59 2.87 6.67
N PRO A 69 -14.70 2.14 6.40
CA PRO A 69 -14.91 0.82 6.97
C PRO A 69 -14.04 -0.23 6.26
N HIS A 70 -13.39 -1.07 7.06
CA HIS A 70 -12.67 -2.29 6.66
C HIS A 70 -11.65 -2.13 5.51
N PHE A 71 -11.98 -2.61 4.31
CA PHE A 71 -11.03 -2.78 3.20
C PHE A 71 -10.43 -1.46 2.72
N ASN A 72 -11.19 -0.37 2.86
CA ASN A 72 -10.76 0.96 2.47
C ASN A 72 -9.61 1.50 3.34
N LEU A 73 -9.40 1.01 4.57
CA LEU A 73 -8.27 1.40 5.42
C LEU A 73 -6.93 1.10 4.74
N THR A 74 -6.86 -0.01 4.00
CA THR A 74 -5.64 -0.39 3.28
C THR A 74 -5.27 0.62 2.18
N VAL A 75 -6.23 1.41 1.68
CA VAL A 75 -6.02 2.48 0.68
C VAL A 75 -5.93 3.86 1.36
N GLU A 76 -6.77 4.12 2.36
CA GLU A 76 -6.86 5.39 3.08
C GLU A 76 -5.58 5.70 3.87
N LEU A 77 -5.02 4.71 4.57
CA LEU A 77 -3.80 4.89 5.38
C LEU A 77 -2.58 5.29 4.53
N PRO A 78 -2.20 4.58 3.45
CA PRO A 78 -1.10 5.01 2.58
C PRO A 78 -1.37 6.36 1.93
N LEU A 79 -2.61 6.62 1.50
CA LEU A 79 -2.96 7.88 0.87
C LEU A 79 -2.77 9.05 1.83
N LYS A 80 -3.34 8.95 3.04
CA LYS A 80 -3.17 9.98 4.08
C LYS A 80 -1.71 10.10 4.53
N ALA A 81 -0.95 9.01 4.54
CA ALA A 81 0.46 9.05 4.88
C ALA A 81 1.27 9.85 3.83
N ILE A 82 1.03 9.58 2.54
CA ILE A 82 1.69 10.27 1.43
C ILE A 82 1.28 11.75 1.37
N VAL A 83 -0.02 12.05 1.50
CA VAL A 83 -0.53 13.43 1.49
C VAL A 83 0.03 14.25 2.67
N ARG A 84 0.24 13.62 3.84
CA ARG A 84 0.86 14.27 5.00
C ARG A 84 2.39 14.32 4.94
N GLY A 85 3.01 13.80 3.88
CA GLY A 85 4.46 13.90 3.65
C GLY A 85 5.31 12.91 4.46
N TYR A 86 4.73 11.81 4.94
CA TYR A 86 5.52 10.75 5.59
C TYR A 86 6.37 9.98 4.58
N SER A 87 7.57 9.60 5.03
CA SER A 87 8.67 8.99 4.26
C SER A 87 8.58 7.48 4.13
#